data_AF-A0A7J3DK56-F1
#
_entry.id   AF-A0A7J3DK56-F1
#
_cell.length_a   1.000
_cell.length_b   1.000
_cell.length_c   1.000
_cell.angle_alpha   90.00
_cell.angle_beta   90.00
_cell.angle_gamma   90.00
#
_symmetry.space_group_name_H-M   'P 1'
#
loop_
_entity.id
_entity.type
_entity.pdbx_description
1 polymer ?
#
loop_
_entity_poly.entity_id
_entity_poly.type
_entity_poly.pdbx_seq_one_letter_code
_entity_poly.pdbx_strand_id
1 'polypeptide(L)'
;MPRGRRIVINQEIDDEWVDTFKGIDIESIKRNRAQVEKSLSTAVAEVSREAQELYKRGKVEQSALRKTGLLDIQEAYEYLRNKGYSISFRAFGGRIERSTIPSIKVGKKRYIAINILDDIVNLSKQFYTVREAYEQYKKAKPDIGYRAFIGRIEKGSIPSVKIGTKRLIPKNAVDALTHIAKNYYSVSEALKELYSKGITIRRNAFERRLDRGRIPHVKIGGRRFIPHSVMRELITKELALRKQGK
;
A
#
# COMPACT_ATOMS: atom_id res chain seq x y z
N MET A 1 -35.78 -38.73 2.64
CA MET A 1 -34.33 -38.63 2.34
C MET A 1 -33.62 -38.00 3.52
N PRO A 2 -32.60 -38.64 4.12
CA PRO A 2 -31.87 -38.03 5.22
C PRO A 2 -31.19 -36.75 4.73
N ARG A 3 -31.42 -35.64 5.42
CA ARG A 3 -30.75 -34.35 5.14
C ARG A 3 -29.24 -34.60 5.21
N GLY A 4 -28.53 -34.47 4.09
CA GLY A 4 -27.11 -34.79 3.98
C GLY A 4 -26.28 -34.22 5.15
N ARG A 5 -25.36 -35.03 5.67
CA ARG A 5 -24.48 -34.67 6.80
C ARG A 5 -23.87 -33.28 6.56
N ARG A 6 -24.04 -32.39 7.55
CA ARG A 6 -23.60 -30.99 7.44
C ARG A 6 -22.09 -30.93 7.69
N ILE A 7 -21.32 -30.49 6.70
CA ILE A 7 -19.90 -30.17 6.89
C ILE A 7 -19.79 -28.84 7.61
N VAL A 8 -19.06 -28.85 8.72
CA VAL A 8 -18.61 -27.66 9.46
C VAL A 8 -17.11 -27.80 9.68
N ILE A 9 -16.38 -26.71 9.48
CA ILE A 9 -14.95 -26.60 9.74
C ILE A 9 -14.77 -25.71 10.96
N ASN A 10 -14.19 -26.28 12.01
CA ASN A 10 -13.95 -25.60 13.29
C ASN A 10 -12.48 -25.17 13.35
N GLN A 11 -12.04 -24.36 12.39
CA GLN A 11 -10.70 -23.80 12.38
C GLN A 11 -10.81 -22.29 12.61
N GLU A 12 -10.17 -21.80 13.66
CA GLU A 12 -9.98 -20.36 13.86
C GLU A 12 -8.96 -19.82 12.87
N ILE A 13 -9.19 -18.60 12.38
CA ILE A 13 -8.29 -17.92 11.47
C ILE A 13 -7.58 -16.84 12.27
N ASP A 14 -6.37 -17.17 12.71
CA ASP A 14 -5.45 -16.24 13.35
C ASP A 14 -4.31 -15.93 12.35
N ASP A 15 -4.29 -14.71 11.84
CA ASP A 15 -3.32 -14.27 10.83
C ASP A 15 -3.04 -12.78 10.98
N GLU A 16 -1.85 -12.49 11.52
CA GLU A 16 -1.36 -11.14 11.79
C GLU A 16 -1.42 -10.22 10.56
N TRP A 17 -1.24 -10.76 9.33
CA TRP A 17 -1.31 -9.96 8.11
C TRP A 17 -2.74 -9.52 7.79
N VAL A 18 -3.72 -10.38 8.07
CA VAL A 18 -5.13 -10.05 7.89
C VAL A 18 -5.53 -8.95 8.86
N ASP A 19 -5.09 -9.04 10.11
CA ASP A 19 -5.41 -8.06 11.14
C ASP A 19 -4.66 -6.75 10.92
N THR A 20 -3.39 -6.81 10.49
CA THR A 20 -2.64 -5.65 10.02
C THR A 20 -3.40 -4.92 8.92
N PHE A 21 -3.93 -5.63 7.92
CA PHE A 21 -4.68 -5.01 6.83
C PHE A 21 -5.99 -4.36 7.31
N LYS A 22 -6.74 -5.03 8.20
CA LYS A 22 -7.98 -4.49 8.76
C LYS A 22 -7.74 -3.30 9.68
N GLY A 23 -6.61 -3.28 10.39
CA GLY A 23 -6.21 -2.22 11.31
C GLY A 23 -5.69 -0.96 10.63
N ILE A 24 -5.56 -0.94 9.29
CA ILE A 24 -5.14 0.26 8.56
C ILE A 24 -6.25 1.31 8.60
N ASP A 25 -6.09 2.27 9.50
CA ASP A 25 -6.95 3.45 9.54
C ASP A 25 -6.42 4.56 8.62
N ILE A 26 -7.14 4.77 7.53
CA ILE A 26 -6.83 5.80 6.53
C ILE A 26 -7.00 7.22 7.12
N GLU A 27 -7.90 7.41 8.08
CA GLU A 27 -8.16 8.73 8.65
C GLU A 27 -7.03 9.18 9.56
N SER A 28 -6.55 8.32 10.47
CA SER A 28 -5.36 8.63 11.28
C SER A 28 -4.15 8.94 10.41
N ILE A 29 -3.91 8.18 9.33
CA ILE A 29 -2.80 8.48 8.40
C ILE A 29 -2.95 9.90 7.82
N LYS A 30 -4.17 10.29 7.41
CA LYS A 30 -4.44 11.65 6.89
C LYS A 30 -4.21 12.72 7.95
N ARG A 31 -4.66 12.51 9.20
CA ARG A 31 -4.49 13.45 10.31
C ARG A 31 -3.01 13.64 10.66
N ASN A 32 -2.28 12.54 10.81
CA ASN A 32 -0.83 12.55 11.04
C ASN A 32 -0.11 13.27 9.89
N ARG A 33 -0.54 13.05 8.65
CA ARG A 33 0.04 13.73 7.50
C ARG A 33 -0.19 15.23 7.53
N ALA A 34 -1.38 15.68 7.85
CA ALA A 34 -1.69 17.12 7.96
C ALA A 34 -0.82 17.82 9.02
N GLN A 35 -0.54 17.14 10.14
CA GLN A 35 0.36 17.66 11.17
C GLN A 35 1.80 17.78 10.65
N VAL A 36 2.32 16.74 9.98
CA VAL A 36 3.66 16.76 9.38
C VAL A 36 3.78 17.86 8.33
N GLU A 37 2.76 18.04 7.47
CA GLU A 37 2.75 19.10 6.46
C GLU A 37 2.76 20.51 7.07
N LYS A 38 2.02 20.71 8.17
CA LYS A 38 2.03 21.99 8.90
C LYS A 38 3.43 22.27 9.48
N SER A 39 4.03 21.29 10.14
CA SER A 39 5.39 21.42 10.71
C SER A 39 6.44 21.66 9.63
N LEU A 40 6.35 20.94 8.50
CA LEU A 40 7.24 21.14 7.35
C LEU A 40 7.09 22.56 6.77
N SER A 41 5.86 23.05 6.61
CA SER A 41 5.61 24.40 6.09
C SER A 41 6.24 25.46 6.99
N THR A 42 6.13 25.33 8.31
CA THR A 42 6.75 26.26 9.26
C THR A 42 8.27 26.23 9.16
N ALA A 43 8.87 25.03 9.19
CA ALA A 43 10.32 24.89 9.12
C ALA A 43 10.91 25.40 7.80
N VAL A 44 10.22 25.15 6.68
CA VAL A 44 10.63 25.67 5.35
C VAL A 44 10.53 27.19 5.29
N ALA A 45 9.51 27.79 5.92
CA ALA A 45 9.36 29.25 5.97
C ALA A 45 10.48 29.92 6.79
N GLU A 46 10.86 29.32 7.92
CA GLU A 46 11.98 29.79 8.76
C GLU A 46 13.30 29.76 7.99
N VAL A 47 13.63 28.60 7.40
CA VAL A 47 14.83 28.43 6.57
C VAL A 47 14.83 29.39 5.38
N SER A 48 13.68 29.60 4.73
CA SER A 48 13.56 30.55 3.63
C SER A 48 13.82 31.99 4.08
N ARG A 49 13.34 32.39 5.26
CA ARG A 49 13.55 33.74 5.80
C ARG A 49 15.02 33.97 6.11
N GLU A 50 15.66 33.03 6.82
CA GLU A 50 17.09 33.11 7.16
C GLU A 50 17.97 33.21 5.93
N ALA A 51 17.70 32.39 4.91
CA ALA A 51 18.45 32.42 3.66
C ALA A 51 18.29 33.74 2.89
N GLN A 52 17.10 34.33 2.90
CA GLN A 52 16.87 35.65 2.30
C GLN A 52 17.58 36.77 3.07
N GLU A 53 17.65 36.67 4.40
CA GLU A 53 18.41 37.63 5.22
C GLU A 53 19.91 37.53 4.97
N LEU A 54 20.47 36.33 4.90
CA LEU A 54 21.88 36.10 4.52
C LEU A 54 22.18 36.70 3.15
N TYR A 55 21.24 36.60 2.21
CA TYR A 55 21.33 37.23 0.90
C TYR A 55 21.35 38.75 0.96
N LYS A 56 20.44 39.36 1.71
CA LYS A 56 20.41 40.82 1.89
C LYS A 56 21.69 41.35 2.56
N ARG A 57 22.31 40.56 3.44
CA ARG A 57 23.58 40.90 4.13
C ARG A 57 24.84 40.63 3.31
N GLY A 58 24.71 40.18 2.05
CA GLY A 58 25.86 39.89 1.18
C GLY A 58 26.67 38.64 1.56
N LYS A 59 26.18 37.83 2.52
CA LYS A 59 26.88 36.62 3.03
C LYS A 59 26.30 35.35 2.41
N VAL A 60 26.27 35.28 1.08
CA VAL A 60 25.70 34.14 0.32
C VAL A 60 26.79 33.15 -0.05
N GLU A 61 27.56 32.72 0.94
CA GLU A 61 28.45 31.58 0.72
C GLU A 61 27.63 30.29 0.76
N GLN A 62 27.93 29.35 -0.15
CA GLN A 62 27.28 28.05 -0.21
C GLN A 62 27.41 27.28 1.11
N SER A 63 28.51 27.49 1.84
CA SER A 63 28.76 26.96 3.18
C SER A 63 27.75 27.48 4.22
N ALA A 64 27.40 28.77 4.17
CA ALA A 64 26.43 29.38 5.07
C ALA A 64 25.00 28.90 4.79
N LEU A 65 24.64 28.75 3.51
CA LEU A 65 23.34 28.21 3.10
C LEU A 65 23.18 26.73 3.46
N ARG A 66 24.24 25.93 3.30
CA ARG A 66 24.25 24.53 3.78
C ARG A 66 24.01 24.45 5.29
N LYS A 67 24.59 25.35 6.08
CA LYS A 67 24.36 25.42 7.55
C LYS A 67 22.91 25.75 7.90
N THR A 68 22.22 26.54 7.08
CA THR A 68 20.76 26.78 7.22
C THR A 68 19.89 25.62 6.74
N GLY A 69 20.48 24.50 6.29
CA GLY A 69 19.74 23.33 5.81
C GLY A 69 19.21 23.45 4.38
N LEU A 70 19.75 24.39 3.58
CA LEU A 70 19.47 24.50 2.15
C LEU A 70 20.57 23.82 1.34
N LEU A 71 20.13 22.90 0.48
CA LEU A 71 20.99 22.20 -0.47
C LEU A 71 20.76 22.74 -1.87
N ASP A 72 21.82 22.82 -2.67
CA ASP A 72 21.64 23.07 -4.10
C ASP A 72 20.98 21.86 -4.80
N ILE A 73 20.63 22.00 -6.08
CA ILE A 73 19.92 20.95 -6.82
C ILE A 73 20.76 19.66 -6.92
N GLN A 74 22.08 19.78 -7.08
CA GLN A 74 22.96 18.64 -7.24
C GLN A 74 23.11 17.88 -5.91
N GLU A 75 23.40 18.61 -4.83
CA GLU A 75 23.49 18.10 -3.47
C GLU A 75 22.18 17.46 -3.01
N ALA A 76 21.04 18.09 -3.32
CA ALA A 76 19.72 17.55 -2.98
C ALA A 76 19.44 16.23 -3.71
N TYR A 77 19.87 16.12 -4.97
CA TYR A 77 19.76 14.88 -5.74
C TYR A 77 20.64 13.77 -5.15
N GLU A 78 21.90 14.10 -4.85
CA GLU A 78 22.86 13.16 -4.25
C GLU A 78 22.40 12.70 -2.87
N TYR A 79 21.83 13.60 -2.07
CA TYR A 79 21.23 13.28 -0.78
C TYR A 79 20.12 12.22 -0.92
N LEU A 80 19.17 12.43 -1.83
CA LEU A 80 18.10 11.48 -2.09
C LEU A 80 18.64 10.12 -2.58
N ARG A 81 19.61 10.13 -3.49
CA ARG A 81 20.24 8.91 -4.01
C ARG A 81 20.95 8.12 -2.92
N ASN A 82 21.71 8.79 -2.05
CA ASN A 82 22.43 8.18 -0.93
C ASN A 82 21.47 7.60 0.13
N LYS A 83 20.27 8.17 0.27
CA LYS A 83 19.21 7.65 1.14
C LYS A 83 18.35 6.56 0.47
N GLY A 84 18.71 6.11 -0.73
CA GLY A 84 18.05 5.02 -1.45
C GLY A 84 16.80 5.44 -2.24
N TYR A 85 16.56 6.73 -2.44
CA TYR A 85 15.44 7.20 -3.27
C TYR A 85 15.83 7.12 -4.75
N SER A 86 15.27 6.13 -5.46
CA SER A 86 15.53 5.93 -6.89
C SER A 86 14.78 6.96 -7.75
N ILE A 87 15.51 7.96 -8.23
CA ILE A 87 15.05 8.91 -9.24
C ILE A 87 16.21 9.28 -10.16
N SER A 88 15.96 9.49 -11.45
CA SER A 88 16.99 10.03 -12.35
C SER A 88 17.12 11.55 -12.15
N PHE A 89 18.32 12.10 -12.35
CA PHE A 89 18.56 13.54 -12.23
C PHE A 89 17.60 14.38 -13.09
N ARG A 90 17.35 13.92 -14.33
CA ARG A 90 16.37 14.56 -15.24
C ARG A 90 14.95 14.57 -14.66
N ALA A 91 14.50 13.45 -14.10
CA ALA A 91 13.17 13.37 -13.48
C ALA A 91 13.08 14.20 -12.20
N PHE A 92 14.18 14.32 -11.46
CA PHE A 92 14.29 15.18 -10.28
C PHE A 92 14.16 16.66 -10.66
N GLY A 93 14.95 17.13 -11.63
CA GLY A 93 14.87 18.49 -12.17
C GLY A 93 13.47 18.84 -12.67
N GLY A 94 12.87 17.97 -13.48
CA GLY A 94 11.51 18.18 -13.98
C GLY A 94 10.43 18.23 -12.88
N ARG A 95 10.65 17.58 -11.72
CA ARG A 95 9.74 17.70 -10.57
C ARG A 95 9.88 19.02 -9.82
N ILE A 96 11.08 19.59 -9.79
CA ILE A 96 11.34 20.92 -9.23
C ILE A 96 10.68 21.98 -10.11
N GLU A 97 10.85 21.87 -11.44
CA GLU A 97 10.23 22.78 -12.41
C GLU A 97 8.71 22.77 -12.32
N ARG A 98 8.11 21.58 -12.20
CA ARG A 98 6.66 21.40 -12.00
C ARG A 98 6.18 21.70 -10.57
N SER A 99 7.07 22.19 -9.70
CA SER A 99 6.77 22.51 -8.29
C SER A 99 6.20 21.33 -7.48
N THR A 100 6.42 20.09 -7.91
CA THR A 100 6.06 18.89 -7.15
C THR A 100 7.06 18.65 -6.01
N ILE A 101 8.31 19.07 -6.20
CA ILE A 101 9.30 19.20 -5.13
C ILE A 101 9.46 20.71 -4.89
N PRO A 102 9.02 21.22 -3.72
CA PRO A 102 9.14 22.64 -3.42
C PRO A 102 10.62 23.04 -3.40
N SER A 103 10.91 24.23 -3.95
CA SER A 103 12.25 24.83 -3.95
C SER A 103 12.16 26.29 -3.56
N ILE A 104 13.20 26.80 -2.94
CA ILE A 104 13.34 28.20 -2.52
C ILE A 104 14.32 28.87 -3.48
N LYS A 105 13.92 30.00 -4.05
CA LYS A 105 14.80 30.82 -4.89
C LYS A 105 15.53 31.83 -4.01
N VAL A 106 16.86 31.75 -3.97
CA VAL A 106 17.72 32.70 -3.25
C VAL A 106 18.63 33.36 -4.29
N GLY A 107 18.40 34.66 -4.53
CA GLY A 107 19.01 35.38 -5.65
C GLY A 107 18.63 34.75 -7.00
N LYS A 108 19.64 34.30 -7.76
CA LYS A 108 19.46 33.66 -9.08
C LYS A 108 19.40 32.13 -9.03
N LYS A 109 19.74 31.50 -7.90
CA LYS A 109 19.82 30.04 -7.75
C LYS A 109 18.62 29.50 -6.97
N ARG A 110 18.29 28.22 -7.20
CA ARG A 110 17.26 27.47 -6.46
C ARG A 110 17.92 26.50 -5.51
N TYR A 111 17.35 26.38 -4.32
CA TYR A 111 17.77 25.49 -3.26
C TYR A 111 16.57 24.69 -2.74
N ILE A 112 16.83 23.58 -2.08
CA ILE A 112 15.80 22.73 -1.47
C ILE A 112 16.15 22.55 0.00
N ALA A 113 15.16 22.75 0.87
CA ALA A 113 15.34 22.50 2.29
C ALA A 113 15.47 21.00 2.57
N ILE A 114 16.44 20.62 3.42
CA ILE A 114 16.70 19.23 3.76
C ILE A 114 15.46 18.53 4.33
N ASN A 115 14.63 19.24 5.10
CA ASN A 115 13.40 18.73 5.68
C ASN A 115 12.41 18.22 4.60
N ILE A 116 12.39 18.84 3.41
CA ILE A 116 11.56 18.38 2.28
C ILE A 116 12.10 17.05 1.74
N LEU A 117 13.43 16.92 1.65
CA LEU A 117 14.08 15.71 1.16
C LEU A 117 13.86 14.55 2.14
N ASP A 118 13.98 14.80 3.45
CA ASP A 118 13.69 13.83 4.49
C ASP A 118 12.24 13.35 4.44
N ASP A 119 11.29 14.27 4.21
CA ASP A 119 9.89 13.92 4.03
C ASP A 119 9.68 13.01 2.82
N ILE A 120 10.30 13.32 1.68
CA ILE A 120 10.24 12.47 0.47
C ILE A 120 10.79 11.08 0.76
N VAL A 121 11.92 10.98 1.46
CA VAL A 121 12.53 9.70 1.85
C VAL A 121 11.60 8.93 2.78
N ASN A 122 11.03 9.58 3.80
CA ASN A 122 10.13 8.94 4.75
C ASN A 122 8.85 8.43 4.08
N LEU A 123 8.25 9.22 3.18
CA LEU A 123 7.11 8.79 2.37
C LEU A 123 7.46 7.58 1.50
N SER A 124 8.66 7.55 0.89
CA SER A 124 9.10 6.41 0.07
C SER A 124 9.35 5.14 0.89
N LYS A 125 9.65 5.27 2.18
CA LYS A 125 9.80 4.14 3.10
C LYS A 125 8.46 3.56 3.52
N GLN A 126 7.46 4.41 3.78
CA GLN A 126 6.17 4.01 4.32
C GLN A 126 5.12 3.67 3.25
N PHE A 127 5.24 4.25 2.05
CA PHE A 127 4.26 4.10 0.99
C PHE A 127 4.87 3.65 -0.32
N TYR A 128 4.06 2.98 -1.12
CA TYR A 128 4.29 2.76 -2.54
C TYR A 128 3.48 3.76 -3.38
N THR A 129 4.02 4.09 -4.55
CA THR A 129 3.20 4.62 -5.64
C THR A 129 2.24 3.53 -6.15
N VAL A 130 1.15 3.94 -6.81
CA VAL A 130 0.18 2.99 -7.40
C VAL A 130 0.86 1.97 -8.32
N ARG A 131 1.85 2.40 -9.09
CA ARG A 131 2.60 1.53 -10.00
C ARG A 131 3.48 0.52 -9.25
N GLU A 132 4.25 0.98 -8.27
CA GLU A 132 5.10 0.09 -7.45
C GLU A 132 4.25 -0.92 -6.68
N ALA A 133 3.16 -0.47 -6.07
CA ALA A 133 2.23 -1.34 -5.35
C ALA A 133 1.64 -2.43 -6.26
N TYR A 134 1.28 -2.06 -7.49
CA TYR A 134 0.82 -3.02 -8.49
C TYR A 134 1.91 -4.03 -8.84
N GLU A 135 3.14 -3.59 -9.11
CA GLU A 135 4.24 -4.48 -9.46
C GLU A 135 4.58 -5.46 -8.33
N GLN A 136 4.51 -5.04 -7.07
CA GLN A 136 4.66 -5.94 -5.93
C GLN A 136 3.50 -6.93 -5.82
N TYR A 137 2.26 -6.46 -5.90
CA TYR A 137 1.08 -7.32 -5.80
C TYR A 137 0.97 -8.34 -6.95
N LYS A 138 1.36 -7.94 -8.17
CA LYS A 138 1.36 -8.80 -9.37
C LYS A 138 2.25 -10.03 -9.21
N LYS A 139 3.33 -9.95 -8.42
CA LYS A 139 4.21 -11.11 -8.13
C LYS A 139 3.45 -12.25 -7.44
N ALA A 140 2.46 -11.94 -6.62
CA ALA A 140 1.62 -12.94 -5.97
C ALA A 140 0.36 -13.27 -6.77
N LYS A 141 -0.16 -12.33 -7.56
CA LYS A 141 -1.37 -12.51 -8.37
C LYS A 141 -1.13 -12.08 -9.82
N PRO A 142 -0.49 -12.92 -10.65
CA PRO A 142 -0.04 -12.52 -12.00
C PRO A 142 -1.21 -12.17 -12.94
N ASP A 143 -2.39 -12.78 -12.73
CA ASP A 143 -3.56 -12.60 -13.59
C ASP A 143 -4.28 -11.25 -13.40
N ILE A 144 -3.87 -10.43 -12.41
CA ILE A 144 -4.51 -9.13 -12.22
C ILE A 144 -3.95 -8.10 -13.21
N GLY A 145 -4.83 -7.55 -14.04
CA GLY A 145 -4.49 -6.40 -14.88
C GLY A 145 -4.37 -5.09 -14.08
N TYR A 146 -3.53 -4.17 -14.55
CA TYR A 146 -3.29 -2.87 -13.90
C TYR A 146 -4.58 -2.06 -13.70
N ARG A 147 -5.48 -2.03 -14.69
CA ARG A 147 -6.77 -1.33 -14.58
C ARG A 147 -7.66 -1.92 -13.50
N ALA A 148 -7.66 -3.25 -13.35
CA ALA A 148 -8.42 -3.91 -12.29
C ALA A 148 -7.84 -3.60 -10.90
N PHE A 149 -6.51 -3.48 -10.78
CA PHE A 149 -5.85 -3.03 -9.55
C PHE A 149 -6.26 -1.60 -9.19
N ILE A 150 -6.20 -0.67 -10.15
CA ILE A 150 -6.68 0.71 -9.96
C ILE A 150 -8.14 0.73 -9.52
N GLY A 151 -9.01 -0.05 -10.18
CA GLY A 151 -10.43 -0.13 -9.81
C GLY A 151 -10.67 -0.62 -8.39
N ARG A 152 -9.76 -1.41 -7.80
CA ARG A 152 -9.84 -1.80 -6.37
C ARG A 152 -9.48 -0.66 -5.44
N ILE A 153 -8.55 0.20 -5.84
CA ILE A 153 -8.19 1.40 -5.10
C ILE A 153 -9.35 2.41 -5.14
N GLU A 154 -9.92 2.63 -6.32
CA GLU A 154 -11.06 3.54 -6.53
C GLU A 154 -12.29 3.11 -5.70
N LYS A 155 -12.54 1.80 -5.59
CA LYS A 155 -13.63 1.22 -4.78
C LYS A 155 -13.32 1.13 -3.28
N GLY A 156 -12.15 1.58 -2.84
CA GLY A 156 -11.75 1.50 -1.42
C GLY A 156 -11.42 0.10 -0.91
N SER A 157 -11.36 -0.92 -1.79
CA SER A 157 -10.93 -2.27 -1.39
C SER A 157 -9.44 -2.35 -1.04
N ILE A 158 -8.63 -1.43 -1.57
CA ILE A 158 -7.22 -1.25 -1.23
C ILE A 158 -7.07 0.13 -0.59
N PRO A 159 -6.59 0.22 0.66
CA PRO A 159 -6.47 1.50 1.33
C PRO A 159 -5.46 2.39 0.60
N SER A 160 -5.80 3.66 0.42
CA SER A 160 -4.92 4.62 -0.24
C SER A 160 -5.14 6.02 0.30
N VAL A 161 -4.10 6.84 0.26
CA VAL A 161 -4.12 8.22 0.70
C VAL A 161 -3.62 9.11 -0.43
N LYS A 162 -4.26 10.28 -0.62
CA LYS A 162 -3.75 11.32 -1.51
C LYS A 162 -2.85 12.24 -0.69
N ILE A 163 -1.57 12.30 -1.04
CA ILE A 163 -0.58 13.17 -0.40
C ILE A 163 -0.02 14.08 -1.50
N GLY A 164 -0.24 15.39 -1.35
CA GLY A 164 -0.05 16.36 -2.43
C GLY A 164 -0.83 15.97 -3.70
N THR A 165 -0.11 15.84 -4.81
CA THR A 165 -0.71 15.48 -6.12
C THR A 165 -0.79 13.97 -6.36
N LYS A 166 -0.18 13.14 -5.51
CA LYS A 166 -0.03 11.71 -5.75
C LYS A 166 -0.94 10.90 -4.85
N ARG A 167 -1.48 9.81 -5.41
CA ARG A 167 -2.11 8.76 -4.62
C ARG A 167 -1.05 7.72 -4.24
N LEU A 168 -0.96 7.45 -2.96
CA LEU A 168 0.00 6.55 -2.34
C LEU A 168 -0.73 5.43 -1.59
N ILE A 169 -0.10 4.27 -1.52
CA ILE A 169 -0.64 3.07 -0.90
C ILE A 169 0.31 2.67 0.23
N PRO A 170 -0.17 2.50 1.48
CA PRO A 170 0.68 2.04 2.57
C PRO A 170 1.37 0.71 2.22
N LYS A 171 2.68 0.58 2.49
CA LYS A 171 3.41 -0.65 2.13
C LYS A 171 2.87 -1.88 2.85
N ASN A 172 2.59 -1.76 4.14
CA ASN A 172 1.95 -2.80 4.95
C ASN A 172 0.63 -3.31 4.34
N ALA A 173 -0.16 -2.43 3.70
CA ALA A 173 -1.37 -2.84 2.99
C ALA A 173 -1.04 -3.76 1.80
N VAL A 174 -0.01 -3.41 1.02
CA VAL A 174 0.41 -4.18 -0.15
C VAL A 174 1.03 -5.51 0.27
N ASP A 175 1.84 -5.51 1.31
CA ASP A 175 2.49 -6.70 1.85
C ASP A 175 1.45 -7.69 2.38
N ALA A 176 0.47 -7.20 3.17
CA ALA A 176 -0.65 -8.00 3.63
C ALA A 176 -1.49 -8.54 2.46
N LEU A 177 -1.82 -7.72 1.46
CA LEU A 177 -2.54 -8.19 0.27
C LEU A 177 -1.76 -9.26 -0.50
N THR A 178 -0.44 -9.14 -0.55
CA THR A 178 0.45 -10.10 -1.19
C THR A 178 0.47 -11.41 -0.41
N HIS A 179 0.51 -11.36 0.92
CA HIS A 179 0.35 -12.54 1.79
C HIS A 179 -1.00 -13.23 1.56
N ILE A 180 -2.08 -12.46 1.62
CA ILE A 180 -3.45 -12.97 1.40
C ILE A 180 -3.57 -13.62 0.02
N ALA A 181 -3.01 -13.00 -1.02
CA ALA A 181 -3.05 -13.54 -2.37
C ALA A 181 -2.30 -14.88 -2.52
N LYS A 182 -1.28 -15.14 -1.70
CA LYS A 182 -0.51 -16.39 -1.71
C LYS A 182 -1.14 -17.51 -0.89
N ASN A 183 -1.83 -17.15 0.20
CA ASN A 183 -2.26 -18.11 1.22
C ASN A 183 -3.78 -18.32 1.31
N TYR A 184 -4.55 -17.54 0.57
CA TYR A 184 -6.00 -17.59 0.57
C TYR A 184 -6.57 -17.71 -0.84
N TYR A 185 -7.66 -18.46 -0.92
CA TYR A 185 -8.52 -18.48 -2.10
C TYR A 185 -9.59 -17.40 -1.99
N SER A 186 -9.79 -16.62 -3.06
CA SER A 186 -11.05 -15.92 -3.24
C SER A 186 -12.18 -16.92 -3.50
N VAL A 187 -13.45 -16.53 -3.29
CA VAL A 187 -14.61 -17.40 -3.55
C VAL A 187 -14.59 -18.03 -4.95
N SER A 188 -14.22 -17.25 -5.97
CA SER A 188 -14.15 -17.75 -7.35
C SER A 188 -13.03 -18.78 -7.53
N GLU A 189 -11.88 -18.60 -6.86
CA GLU A 189 -10.77 -19.55 -6.92
C GLU A 189 -11.07 -20.82 -6.12
N ALA A 190 -11.68 -20.68 -4.94
CA ALA A 190 -12.13 -21.80 -4.11
C ALA A 190 -13.13 -22.71 -4.85
N LEU A 191 -14.07 -22.13 -5.60
CA LEU A 191 -15.00 -22.90 -6.44
C LEU A 191 -14.28 -23.65 -7.56
N LYS A 192 -13.31 -23.01 -8.23
CA LYS A 192 -12.49 -23.68 -9.25
C LYS A 192 -11.70 -24.85 -8.67
N GLU A 193 -11.11 -24.66 -7.49
CA GLU A 193 -10.39 -25.73 -6.79
C GLU A 193 -11.32 -26.91 -6.47
N LEU A 194 -12.51 -26.65 -5.91
CA LEU A 194 -13.51 -27.70 -5.63
C LEU A 194 -13.92 -28.46 -6.90
N TYR A 195 -14.18 -27.74 -8.00
CA TYR A 195 -14.52 -28.37 -9.28
C TYR A 195 -13.39 -29.22 -9.83
N SER A 196 -12.13 -28.78 -9.69
CA SER A 196 -10.96 -29.57 -10.12
C SER A 196 -10.83 -30.90 -9.37
N LYS A 197 -11.33 -30.97 -8.14
CA LYS A 197 -11.41 -32.20 -7.32
C LYS A 197 -12.71 -32.98 -7.54
N GLY A 198 -13.51 -32.59 -8.53
CA GLY A 198 -14.78 -33.23 -8.86
C GLY A 198 -15.93 -32.93 -7.90
N ILE A 199 -15.80 -31.92 -7.02
CA ILE A 199 -16.85 -31.50 -6.08
C ILE A 199 -17.66 -30.38 -6.75
N THR A 200 -18.88 -30.69 -7.19
CA THR A 200 -19.76 -29.73 -7.85
C THR A 200 -20.66 -29.00 -6.84
N ILE A 201 -20.41 -27.71 -6.62
CA ILE A 201 -21.26 -26.84 -5.79
C ILE A 201 -21.58 -25.52 -6.48
N ARG A 202 -22.86 -25.16 -6.54
CA ARG A 202 -23.27 -23.84 -7.07
C ARG A 202 -22.72 -22.72 -6.18
N ARG A 203 -22.32 -21.60 -6.80
CA ARG A 203 -21.80 -20.41 -6.10
C ARG A 203 -22.68 -19.96 -4.94
N ASN A 204 -23.98 -19.78 -5.17
CA ASN A 204 -24.93 -19.35 -4.13
C ASN A 204 -25.01 -20.33 -2.96
N ALA A 205 -24.86 -21.64 -3.23
CA ALA A 205 -24.86 -22.65 -2.17
C ALA A 205 -23.57 -22.58 -1.34
N PHE A 206 -22.42 -22.34 -1.99
CA PHE A 206 -21.13 -22.14 -1.33
C PHE A 206 -21.13 -20.86 -0.48
N GLU A 207 -21.60 -19.74 -1.02
CA GLU A 207 -21.69 -18.47 -0.31
C GLU A 207 -22.62 -18.58 0.91
N ARG A 208 -23.75 -19.29 0.83
CA ARG A 208 -24.61 -19.59 1.99
C ARG A 208 -23.90 -20.39 3.08
N ARG A 209 -22.91 -21.23 2.75
CA ARG A 209 -22.12 -21.96 3.76
C ARG A 209 -21.16 -21.01 4.48
N LEU A 210 -20.59 -20.04 3.76
CA LEU A 210 -19.80 -18.95 4.36
C LEU A 210 -20.68 -18.08 5.26
N ASP A 211 -21.86 -17.67 4.79
CA ASP A 211 -22.80 -16.83 5.55
C ASP A 211 -23.28 -17.49 6.85
N ARG A 212 -23.44 -18.81 6.83
CA ARG A 212 -23.84 -19.61 7.99
C ARG A 212 -22.66 -20.00 8.89
N GLY A 213 -21.47 -19.45 8.67
CA GLY A 213 -20.28 -19.74 9.47
C GLY A 213 -19.78 -21.19 9.40
N ARG A 214 -20.18 -21.96 8.36
CA ARG A 214 -19.78 -23.38 8.24
C ARG A 214 -18.39 -23.56 7.66
N ILE A 215 -17.93 -22.55 6.92
CA ILE A 215 -16.60 -22.47 6.34
C ILE A 215 -15.99 -21.17 6.88
N PRO A 216 -14.95 -21.25 7.72
CA PRO A 216 -14.21 -20.10 8.19
C PRO A 216 -13.67 -19.29 7.02
N HIS A 217 -13.82 -17.97 7.09
CA HIS A 217 -13.32 -17.05 6.08
C HIS A 217 -13.09 -15.67 6.68
N VAL A 218 -12.29 -14.86 6.00
CA VAL A 218 -12.05 -13.47 6.36
C VAL A 218 -12.60 -12.54 5.28
N LYS A 219 -13.15 -11.39 5.69
CA LYS A 219 -13.64 -10.35 4.78
C LYS A 219 -12.65 -9.20 4.70
N ILE A 220 -12.12 -8.95 3.50
CA ILE A 220 -11.07 -7.98 3.24
C ILE A 220 -11.46 -7.15 2.02
N GLY A 221 -11.55 -5.82 2.18
CA GLY A 221 -11.91 -4.91 1.08
C GLY A 221 -13.25 -5.23 0.40
N GLY A 222 -14.22 -5.75 1.17
CA GLY A 222 -15.53 -6.18 0.67
C GLY A 222 -15.58 -7.59 0.06
N ARG A 223 -14.47 -8.33 0.04
CA ARG A 223 -14.36 -9.67 -0.56
C ARG A 223 -14.08 -10.72 0.50
N ARG A 224 -14.58 -11.94 0.30
CA ARG A 224 -14.32 -13.09 1.18
C ARG A 224 -13.12 -13.90 0.68
N PHE A 225 -12.24 -14.22 1.60
CA PHE A 225 -11.04 -15.01 1.39
C PHE A 225 -11.05 -16.20 2.35
N ILE A 226 -10.73 -17.38 1.82
CA ILE A 226 -10.75 -18.64 2.58
C ILE A 226 -9.30 -19.15 2.63
N PRO A 227 -8.74 -19.41 3.83
CA PRO A 227 -7.39 -19.95 3.96
C PRO A 227 -7.23 -21.26 3.18
N HIS A 228 -6.03 -21.50 2.65
CA HIS A 228 -5.71 -22.75 1.97
C HIS A 228 -5.91 -23.98 2.88
N SER A 229 -5.60 -23.88 4.18
CA SER A 229 -5.84 -24.93 5.17
C SER A 229 -7.31 -25.32 5.27
N VAL A 230 -8.18 -24.33 5.44
CA VAL A 230 -9.65 -24.50 5.50
C VAL A 230 -10.17 -25.14 4.22
N MET A 231 -9.66 -24.72 3.04
CA MET A 231 -10.05 -25.33 1.77
C MET A 231 -9.62 -26.80 1.65
N ARG A 232 -8.41 -27.16 2.11
CA ARG A 232 -7.96 -28.56 2.12
C ARG A 232 -8.81 -29.44 3.03
N GLU A 233 -9.18 -28.94 4.20
CA GLU A 233 -10.08 -29.65 5.11
C GLU A 233 -11.48 -29.81 4.49
N LEU A 234 -12.00 -28.76 3.87
CA LEU A 234 -13.29 -28.80 3.17
C LEU A 234 -13.30 -29.88 2.09
N ILE A 235 -12.28 -29.90 1.23
CA ILE A 235 -12.13 -30.88 0.15
C ILE A 235 -12.09 -32.30 0.72
N THR A 236 -11.28 -32.52 1.76
CA THR A 236 -11.14 -33.83 2.40
C THR A 236 -12.49 -34.33 2.94
N LYS A 237 -13.24 -33.47 3.65
CA LYS A 237 -14.56 -33.82 4.20
C LYS A 237 -15.60 -34.08 3.10
N GLU A 238 -15.60 -33.28 2.03
CA GLU A 238 -16.51 -33.47 0.88
C GLU A 238 -16.23 -34.79 0.14
N LEU A 239 -14.96 -35.11 -0.11
CA LEU A 239 -14.57 -36.37 -0.75
C LEU A 239 -14.93 -37.58 0.12
N ALA A 240 -14.73 -37.48 1.44
CA ALA A 240 -15.08 -38.56 2.37
C ALA A 240 -16.59 -38.83 2.40
N LEU A 241 -17.42 -37.78 2.41
CA LEU A 241 -18.88 -37.93 2.35
C LEU A 241 -19.34 -38.55 1.03
N ARG A 242 -18.70 -38.22 -0.08
CA ARG A 242 -19.01 -38.84 -1.38
C ARG A 242 -18.66 -40.33 -1.41
N LYS A 243 -17.61 -40.76 -0.70
CA LYS A 243 -17.25 -42.18 -0.54
C LYS A 243 -18.23 -42.94 0.36
N GLN A 244 -18.85 -42.28 1.35
CA GLN A 244 -19.84 -42.88 2.25
C GLN A 244 -21.28 -42.88 1.70
N GLY A 245 -21.56 -42.05 0.68
CA GLY A 245 -22.84 -41.97 -0.01
C GLY A 245 -22.93 -42.79 -1.31
N LYS A 246 -21.88 -43.54 -1.63
CA LYS A 246 -21.91 -44.70 -2.53
C LYS A 246 -21.91 -45.95 -1.67
#